data_AF-A0A3A3GBY8-F1
#
_entry.id   AF-A0A3A3GBY8-F1
#
_cell.length_a   1.000
_cell.length_b   1.000
_cell.length_c   1.000
_cell.angle_alpha   90.00
_cell.angle_beta   90.00
_cell.angle_gamma   90.00
#
_symmetry.space_group_name_H-M   'P 1'
#
loop_
_entity.id
_entity.type
_entity.pdbx_description
1 polymer ?
#
loop_
_entity_poly.entity_id
_entity_poly.type
_entity_poly.pdbx_seq_one_letter_code
_entity_poly.pdbx_strand_id
1 'polypeptide(L)'
;MLRWGCHIRLTAPEIARFEKITGFVPENVKTLADLDAYIARCKRYYWGVSRDTRFLHWLMDRERGRCLDAGHEDTRRNASGSS
;
A
#
# COMPACT_ATOMS: atom_id res chain seq x y z
N MET A 1 -7.85 -0.12 2.93
CA MET A 1 -7.18 1.13 3.36
C MET A 1 -8.24 2.14 3.69
N LEU A 2 -8.15 2.82 4.83
CA LEU A 2 -8.99 3.99 5.11
C LEU A 2 -8.27 5.24 4.62
N ARG A 3 -8.93 6.06 3.80
CA ARG A 3 -8.34 7.31 3.26
C ARG A 3 -9.12 8.51 3.74
N TRP A 4 -8.45 9.44 4.40
CA TRP A 4 -8.98 10.73 4.82
C TRP A 4 -8.16 11.85 4.17
N GLY A 5 -8.65 12.33 3.02
CA GLY A 5 -7.91 13.31 2.20
C GLY A 5 -6.55 12.75 1.76
N CYS A 6 -5.48 13.42 2.17
CA CYS A 6 -4.08 13.01 1.92
C CYS A 6 -3.57 11.93 2.90
N HIS A 7 -4.28 11.72 4.00
CA HIS A 7 -3.92 10.72 4.99
C HIS A 7 -4.49 9.35 4.62
N ILE A 8 -3.66 8.32 4.82
CA ILE A 8 -4.07 6.93 4.70
C ILE A 8 -3.82 6.23 6.02
N ARG A 9 -4.66 5.24 6.30
CA ARG A 9 -4.46 4.30 7.39
C ARG A 9 -4.58 2.90 6.82
N LEU A 10 -3.47 2.17 6.84
CA LEU A 10 -3.45 0.76 6.52
C LEU A 10 -4.25 0.02 7.59
N THR A 11 -5.12 -0.88 7.16
CA THR A 11 -5.85 -1.78 8.05
C THR A 11 -4.93 -2.94 8.47
N ALA A 12 -5.24 -3.59 9.59
CA ALA A 12 -4.49 -4.76 10.07
C ALA A 12 -4.22 -5.84 8.99
N PRO A 13 -5.18 -6.24 8.13
CA PRO A 13 -4.90 -7.21 7.06
C PRO A 13 -3.94 -6.68 5.98
N GLU A 14 -3.93 -5.37 5.71
CA GLU A 14 -3.00 -4.76 4.76
C GLU A 14 -1.59 -4.74 5.33
N ILE A 15 -1.44 -4.38 6.62
CA ILE A 15 -0.16 -4.41 7.34
C ILE A 15 0.41 -5.84 7.32
N ALA A 16 -0.38 -6.83 7.73
CA ALA A 16 0.04 -8.23 7.75
C ALA A 16 0.43 -8.75 6.36
N ARG A 17 -0.25 -8.28 5.31
CA ARG A 17 0.07 -8.64 3.93
C ARG A 17 1.38 -8.01 3.46
N PHE A 18 1.60 -6.72 3.74
CA PHE A 18 2.86 -6.06 3.44
C PHE A 18 4.03 -6.71 4.19
N GLU A 19 3.85 -7.04 5.46
CA GLU A 19 4.84 -7.76 6.25
C GLU A 19 5.15 -9.14 5.64
N LYS A 20 4.12 -9.89 5.23
CA LYS A 20 4.31 -11.19 4.58
C LYS A 20 5.03 -11.10 3.23
N ILE A 21 4.81 -10.03 2.46
CA ILE A 21 5.44 -9.83 1.15
C ILE A 21 6.87 -9.33 1.30
N THR A 22 7.07 -8.32 2.15
CA THR A 22 8.30 -7.51 2.21
C THR A 22 9.21 -7.89 3.38
N GLY A 23 8.74 -8.68 4.34
CA GLY A 23 9.46 -9.00 5.57
C GLY A 23 9.58 -7.85 6.57
N PHE A 24 9.03 -6.66 6.26
CA PHE A 24 9.09 -5.48 7.11
C PHE A 24 7.68 -5.03 7.51
N VAL A 25 7.54 -4.49 8.72
CA VAL A 25 6.26 -3.94 9.19
C VAL A 25 6.12 -2.49 8.73
N PRO A 26 5.03 -2.11 8.05
CA PRO A 26 4.77 -0.73 7.63
C PRO A 26 4.19 0.13 8.78
N GLU A 27 4.92 0.28 9.89
CA GLU A 27 4.42 0.93 11.12
C GLU A 27 4.18 2.45 11.00
N ASN A 28 4.83 3.11 10.04
CA ASN A 28 4.81 4.58 9.92
C ASN A 28 4.20 5.09 8.61
N VAL A 29 3.31 4.31 8.00
CA VAL A 29 2.61 4.69 6.77
C VAL A 29 1.33 5.46 7.11
N LYS A 30 1.39 6.80 7.01
CA LYS A 30 0.27 7.71 7.32
C LYS A 30 -0.23 8.48 6.10
N THR A 31 0.51 8.46 5.00
CA THR A 31 0.18 9.11 3.73
C THR A 31 0.57 8.21 2.55
N LEU A 32 0.06 8.52 1.36
CA LEU A 32 0.50 7.84 0.13
C LEU A 32 2.00 8.03 -0.11
N ALA A 33 2.54 9.20 0.24
CA ALA A 33 3.98 9.46 0.14
C ALA A 33 4.79 8.56 1.07
N ASP A 34 4.30 8.31 2.30
CA ASP A 34 4.95 7.36 3.21
C ASP A 34 4.93 5.93 2.68
N LEU A 35 3.82 5.53 2.04
CA LEU A 35 3.71 4.21 1.39
C LEU A 35 4.69 4.08 0.23
N ASP A 36 4.82 5.12 -0.60
CA ASP A 36 5.80 5.15 -1.69
C ASP A 36 7.24 5.10 -1.16
N ALA A 37 7.56 5.85 -0.11
CA ALA A 37 8.86 5.81 0.54
C ALA A 37 9.18 4.44 1.15
N TYR A 38 8.18 3.80 1.76
CA TYR A 38 8.28 2.44 2.28
C TYR A 38 8.61 1.43 1.17
N ILE A 39 7.88 1.47 0.07
CA ILE A 39 8.10 0.58 -1.09
C ILE A 39 9.48 0.84 -1.69
N ALA A 40 9.90 2.10 -1.85
CA ALA A 40 11.23 2.44 -2.34
C ALA A 40 12.34 1.90 -1.44
N ARG A 41 12.18 1.97 -0.12
CA ARG A 41 13.11 1.36 0.85
C ARG A 41 13.17 -0.15 0.68
N CYS A 42 12.03 -0.82 0.55
CA CYS A 42 11.97 -2.27 0.35
C CYS A 42 12.63 -2.67 -0.98
N LYS A 43 12.35 -1.97 -2.08
CA LYS A 43 12.99 -2.21 -3.39
C LYS A 43 14.50 -2.01 -3.36
N ARG A 44 14.99 -1.04 -2.56
CA ARG A 44 16.42 -0.82 -2.37
C ARG A 44 17.07 -1.94 -1.54
N TYR A 45 16.36 -2.45 -0.53
CA TYR A 45 16.81 -3.58 0.27
C TYR A 45 16.91 -4.87 -0.57
N TYR A 46 15.88 -5.15 -1.35
CA TYR A 46 15.86 -6.25 -2.32
C TYR A 46 16.58 -5.87 -3.62
N TRP A 47 17.83 -5.44 -3.52
CA TRP A 47 18.68 -5.19 -4.67
C TRP A 47 18.96 -6.51 -5.43
N GLY A 48 18.66 -6.53 -6.73
CA GLY A 48 18.90 -7.69 -7.59
C GLY A 48 18.18 -7.59 -8.93
N VAL A 49 18.78 -8.15 -9.99
CA VAL A 49 18.16 -8.26 -11.32
C VAL A 49 17.48 -9.61 -11.54
N SER A 50 17.48 -10.46 -10.52
CA SER A 50 16.84 -11.78 -10.55
C SER A 50 15.34 -11.67 -10.82
N ARG A 51 14.79 -12.73 -11.42
CA ARG A 51 13.37 -12.82 -11.74
C ARG A 51 12.51 -12.72 -10.48
N ASP A 52 12.98 -13.28 -9.37
CA ASP A 52 12.33 -13.19 -8.05
C ASP A 52 12.28 -11.74 -7.53
N THR A 53 13.36 -10.98 -7.69
CA THR A 53 13.40 -9.56 -7.29
C THR A 53 12.43 -8.72 -8.13
N ARG A 54 12.40 -8.94 -9.45
CA ARG A 54 11.44 -8.27 -10.35
C ARG A 54 9.99 -8.64 -9.99
N PHE A 55 9.75 -9.91 -9.68
CA PHE A 55 8.43 -10.37 -9.24
C PHE A 55 8.03 -9.72 -7.92
N LEU A 56 8.95 -9.63 -6.96
CA LEU A 56 8.72 -8.97 -5.68
C LEU A 56 8.41 -7.48 -5.85
N HIS A 57 9.17 -6.78 -6.70
CA HIS A 57 8.93 -5.37 -7.00
C HIS A 57 7.54 -5.16 -7.62
N TRP A 58 7.17 -6.00 -8.58
CA TRP A 58 5.83 -5.98 -9.18
C TRP A 58 4.73 -6.28 -8.16
N LEU A 59 4.96 -7.22 -7.25
CA LEU A 59 4.00 -7.60 -6.21
C LEU A 59 3.74 -6.44 -5.24
N MET A 60 4.78 -5.69 -4.87
CA MET A 60 4.66 -4.47 -4.07
C MET A 60 3.85 -3.38 -4.79
N ASP A 61 4.12 -3.13 -6.08
CA ASP A 61 3.39 -2.14 -6.87
C ASP A 61 1.92 -2.53 -7.07
N ARG A 62 1.64 -3.82 -7.26
CA ARG A 62 0.27 -4.33 -7.37
C ARG A 62 -0.51 -4.15 -6.08
N GLU A 63 0.11 -4.42 -4.93
CA GLU A 63 -0.55 -4.25 -3.64
C GLU A 63 -0.82 -2.78 -3.34
N ARG A 64 0.12 -1.88 -3.69
CA ARG A 64 -0.10 -0.43 -3.67
C ARG A 64 -1.31 -0.02 -4.53
N GLY A 65 -1.41 -0.57 -5.75
CA GLY A 65 -2.54 -0.31 -6.64
C GLY A 65 -3.89 -0.74 -6.05
N ARG A 66 -3.95 -1.90 -5.40
CA ARG A 66 -5.15 -2.36 -4.68
C ARG A 66 -5.53 -1.46 -3.51
N CYS A 67 -4.53 -0.99 -2.77
CA CYS A 67 -4.70 -0.06 -1.66
C CYS A 67 -5.33 1.26 -2.13
N LEU A 68 -4.93 1.74 -3.31
CA LEU A 68 -5.46 2.94 -3.96
C LEU A 68 -6.90 2.76 -4.47
N ASP A 69 -7.20 1.61 -5.07
CA ASP A 69 -8.52 1.31 -5.65
C ASP A 69 -9.58 1.13 -4.56
N ALA A 70 -9.23 0.44 -3.47
CA ALA A 70 -10.11 0.27 -2.29
C ALA A 70 -10.50 1.61 -1.63
N GLY A 71 -9.65 2.64 -1.73
CA GLY A 71 -9.97 3.99 -1.22
C GLY A 71 -10.91 4.80 -2.12
N HIS A 72 -11.11 4.39 -3.38
CA HIS A 72 -12.06 5.04 -4.30
C HIS A 72 -13.50 4.62 -3.98
N GLU A 73 -13.71 3.37 -3.56
CA GLU A 73 -15.05 2.82 -3.35
C GLU A 73 -15.78 3.45 -2.15
N ASP A 74 -15.03 3.87 -1.12
CA ASP A 74 -15.56 4.58 0.06
C ASP A 74 -16.12 5.97 -0.30
N THR A 75 -15.54 6.65 -1.30
CA THR A 75 -16.02 7.96 -1.75
C THR A 75 -17.36 7.88 -2.49
N ARG A 76 -17.65 6.77 -3.21
CA ARG A 76 -18.95 6.59 -3.87
C ARG A 76 -20.09 6.26 -2.91
N ARG A 77 -19.80 5.53 -1.82
CA ARG A 77 -20.80 5.23 -0.78
C ARG A 77 -21.20 6.47 0.02
N ASN A 78 -20.27 7.40 0.26
CA ASN A 78 -20.58 8.61 1.02
C ASN A 78 -21.27 9.71 0.18
N ALA A 79 -21.18 9.66 -1.16
CA ALA A 79 -21.88 10.59 -2.06
C ALA A 79 -23.35 10.21 -2.34
N SER A 80 -23.79 9.01 -1.94
CA SER A 80 -25.16 8.50 -2.15
C SER A 80 -26.05 8.58 -0.91
N GLY A 81 -25.58 9.19 0.18
CA GLY A 81 -26.29 9.32 1.47
C GLY A 81 -26.74 10.74 1.83
N SER A 82 -26.80 11.67 0.87
CA SER A 82 -27.38 13.01 1.08
C SER A 82 -28.56 13.19 0.13
N SER A 83 -29.74 12.82 0.60
CA SER A 83 -31.04 13.18 0.04
C SER A 83 -31.95 13.62 1.17
#